data_AF-A0A7C6V2F2-F1
#
_entry.id   AF-A0A7C6V2F2-F1
#
_cell.length_a   1.000
_cell.length_b   1.000
_cell.length_c   1.000
_cell.angle_alpha   90.00
_cell.angle_beta   90.00
_cell.angle_gamma   90.00
#
_symmetry.space_group_name_H-M   'P 1'
#
loop_
_entity.id
_entity.type
_entity.pdbx_description
1 polymer ?
#
loop_
_entity_poly.entity_id
_entity_poly.type
_entity_poly.pdbx_seq_one_letter_code
_entity_poly.pdbx_strand_id
1 'polypeptide(L)'
;MVDWIRLHNKVKESATFQLLSPNQRAAFSFLQKAVRYANRLNLYGESGVGKTFVGWVLARELGALYLPDPSGKMEKAEIIVIDDAPFTRMQSRILYGEALEYANSVILLSREPINDHIVQVQLSLTAEDLAFVAETIRGFGGPLRAVTEPEPGFLWNYFCIQVG
;
A
#
# COMPACT_ATOMS: atom_id res chain seq x y z
N MET A 1 -18.22 -14.46 8.65
CA MET A 1 -16.75 -14.41 8.84
C MET A 1 -15.99 -15.08 7.68
N VAL A 2 -16.42 -16.25 7.20
CA VAL A 2 -15.80 -16.97 6.06
C VAL A 2 -15.86 -16.18 4.74
N ASP A 3 -16.95 -15.46 4.46
CA ASP A 3 -17.10 -14.70 3.20
C ASP A 3 -16.25 -13.43 3.14
N TRP A 4 -15.98 -12.81 4.29
CA TRP A 4 -15.07 -11.67 4.39
C TRP A 4 -13.62 -12.07 4.07
N ILE A 5 -13.14 -13.17 4.67
CA ILE A 5 -11.80 -13.69 4.40
C ILE A 5 -11.66 -14.08 2.93
N ARG A 6 -12.68 -14.70 2.34
CA ARG A 6 -12.70 -15.05 0.92
C ARG A 6 -12.66 -13.82 0.01
N LEU A 7 -13.46 -12.79 0.30
CA LEU A 7 -13.42 -11.53 -0.44
C LEU A 7 -12.05 -10.88 -0.33
N HIS A 8 -11.50 -10.79 0.88
CA HIS A 8 -10.22 -10.17 1.13
C HIS A 8 -9.08 -10.89 0.38
N ASN A 9 -9.10 -12.22 0.36
CA ASN A 9 -8.16 -13.01 -0.44
C ASN A 9 -8.36 -12.78 -1.95
N LYS A 10 -9.60 -12.71 -2.43
CA LYS A 10 -9.88 -12.36 -3.84
C LYS A 10 -9.35 -10.97 -4.21
N VAL A 11 -9.53 -9.98 -3.35
CA VAL A 11 -9.02 -8.61 -3.56
C VAL A 11 -7.49 -8.61 -3.59
N LYS A 12 -6.84 -9.35 -2.68
CA LYS A 12 -5.38 -9.56 -2.69
C LYS A 12 -4.90 -10.21 -4.00
N GLU A 13 -5.53 -11.31 -4.40
CA GLU A 13 -5.22 -12.02 -5.64
C GLU A 13 -5.48 -11.18 -6.90
N SER A 14 -6.43 -10.24 -6.82
CA SER A 14 -6.82 -9.35 -7.92
C SER A 14 -6.14 -7.98 -7.85
N ALA A 15 -5.22 -7.75 -6.90
CA ALA A 15 -4.56 -6.46 -6.70
C ALA A 15 -3.86 -6.02 -7.99
N THR A 16 -4.49 -5.09 -8.70
CA THR A 16 -4.09 -4.59 -10.02
C THR A 16 -4.29 -3.09 -10.03
N PHE A 17 -3.66 -2.40 -10.98
CA PHE A 17 -3.82 -0.95 -11.12
C PHE A 17 -5.29 -0.51 -11.24
N GLN A 18 -6.15 -1.35 -11.85
CA GLN A 18 -7.56 -1.07 -12.05
C GLN A 18 -8.38 -1.05 -10.74
N LEU A 19 -7.89 -1.67 -9.68
CA LEU A 19 -8.54 -1.67 -8.36
C LEU A 19 -8.06 -0.58 -7.42
N LEU A 20 -7.09 0.24 -7.84
CA LEU A 20 -6.66 1.39 -7.06
C LEU A 20 -7.73 2.47 -7.07
N SER A 21 -7.99 3.09 -5.93
CA SER A 21 -8.80 4.32 -5.87
C SER A 21 -8.09 5.49 -6.59
N PRO A 22 -8.78 6.59 -6.91
CA PRO A 22 -8.17 7.73 -7.61
C PRO A 22 -6.87 8.25 -6.95
N ASN A 23 -6.84 8.47 -5.64
CA ASN A 23 -5.62 8.92 -4.96
C ASN A 23 -4.53 7.84 -4.92
N GLN A 24 -4.91 6.58 -4.80
CA GLN A 24 -3.97 5.46 -4.87
C GLN A 24 -3.34 5.35 -6.27
N ARG A 25 -4.10 5.59 -7.34
CA ARG A 25 -3.58 5.64 -8.73
C ARG A 25 -2.62 6.79 -8.91
N ALA A 26 -2.93 7.97 -8.36
CA ALA A 26 -2.05 9.12 -8.41
C ALA A 26 -0.72 8.82 -7.70
N ALA A 27 -0.78 8.25 -6.49
CA ALA A 27 0.39 7.83 -5.73
C ALA A 27 1.21 6.77 -6.48
N PHE A 28 0.56 5.71 -6.99
CA PHE A 28 1.21 4.68 -7.81
C PHE A 28 1.92 5.28 -9.03
N SER A 29 1.22 6.12 -9.79
CA SER A 29 1.75 6.72 -11.02
C SER A 29 2.94 7.64 -10.74
N PHE A 30 2.92 8.34 -9.61
CA PHE A 30 4.04 9.15 -9.16
C PHE A 30 5.24 8.26 -8.78
N LEU A 31 5.02 7.23 -7.95
CA LEU A 31 6.08 6.31 -7.52
C LEU A 31 6.73 5.59 -8.70
N GLN A 32 5.93 5.08 -9.65
CA GLN A 32 6.41 4.44 -10.89
C GLN A 32 7.36 5.33 -11.69
N LYS A 33 7.11 6.65 -11.73
CA LYS A 33 7.99 7.60 -12.41
C LYS A 33 9.22 7.92 -11.55
N ALA A 34 9.01 8.13 -10.26
CA ALA A 34 10.06 8.57 -9.34
C ALA A 34 11.16 7.53 -9.14
N VAL A 35 10.83 6.21 -9.13
CA VAL A 35 11.83 5.14 -8.99
C VAL A 35 12.90 5.12 -10.09
N ARG A 36 12.67 5.81 -11.22
CA ARG A 36 13.65 5.94 -12.32
C ARG A 36 14.77 6.93 -12.02
N TYR A 37 14.57 7.83 -11.05
CA TYR A 37 15.48 8.94 -10.77
C TYR A 37 15.85 9.07 -9.29
N ALA A 38 15.06 8.46 -8.41
CA ALA A 38 15.29 8.43 -6.97
C ALA A 38 15.37 6.99 -6.48
N ASN A 39 16.33 6.72 -5.61
CA ASN A 39 16.54 5.40 -5.00
C ASN A 39 15.89 5.26 -3.61
N ARG A 40 15.44 6.38 -3.01
CA ARG A 40 14.80 6.40 -1.68
C ARG A 40 13.48 7.14 -1.78
N LEU A 41 12.39 6.41 -1.55
CA LEU A 41 11.04 6.94 -1.63
C LEU A 41 10.23 6.51 -0.42
N ASN A 42 9.34 7.39 0.04
CA ASN A 42 8.43 7.10 1.13
C ASN A 42 6.98 7.31 0.70
N LEU A 43 6.17 6.26 0.81
CA LEU A 43 4.71 6.38 0.74
C LEU A 43 4.18 6.37 2.16
N TYR A 44 3.61 7.48 2.62
CA TYR A 44 3.15 7.62 3.99
C TYR A 44 1.68 8.01 4.07
N GLY A 45 1.08 7.81 5.23
CA GLY A 45 -0.32 8.16 5.49
C GLY A 45 -0.89 7.36 6.65
N GLU A 46 -2.05 7.77 7.14
CA GLU A 46 -2.69 7.15 8.30
C GLU A 46 -2.96 5.64 8.10
N SER A 47 -3.30 4.94 9.18
CA SER A 47 -3.74 3.56 9.08
C SER A 47 -5.01 3.46 8.24
N GLY A 48 -5.14 2.41 7.43
CA GLY A 48 -6.35 2.20 6.62
C GLY A 48 -6.47 3.04 5.35
N VAL A 49 -5.51 3.90 4.99
CA VAL A 49 -5.56 4.65 3.71
C VAL A 49 -5.23 3.79 2.47
N GLY A 50 -4.76 2.56 2.66
CA GLY A 50 -4.50 1.60 1.58
C GLY A 50 -3.05 1.55 1.05
N LYS A 51 -2.06 2.00 1.83
CA LYS A 51 -0.63 1.93 1.47
C LYS A 51 -0.20 0.51 1.09
N THR A 52 -0.53 -0.48 1.91
CA THR A 52 -0.24 -1.90 1.68
C THR A 52 -0.79 -2.39 0.34
N PHE A 53 -2.00 -1.97 -0.02
CA PHE A 53 -2.62 -2.33 -1.30
C PHE A 53 -1.84 -1.72 -2.48
N VAL A 54 -1.42 -0.46 -2.38
CA VAL A 54 -0.51 0.15 -3.38
C VAL A 54 0.81 -0.61 -3.45
N GLY A 55 1.37 -1.05 -2.31
CA GLY A 55 2.57 -1.89 -2.25
C GLY A 55 2.43 -3.21 -3.03
N TRP A 56 1.30 -3.91 -2.88
CA TRP A 56 1.03 -5.12 -3.66
C TRP A 56 0.88 -4.84 -5.15
N VAL A 57 0.23 -3.75 -5.53
CA VAL A 57 0.09 -3.36 -6.93
C VAL A 57 1.44 -2.98 -7.53
N LEU A 58 2.33 -2.30 -6.79
CA LEU A 58 3.71 -2.04 -7.23
C LEU A 58 4.49 -3.35 -7.46
N ALA A 59 4.35 -4.31 -6.54
CA ALA A 59 4.99 -5.62 -6.68
C ALA A 59 4.53 -6.36 -7.93
N ARG A 60 3.22 -6.34 -8.20
CA ARG A 60 2.64 -7.01 -9.36
C ARG A 60 2.95 -6.31 -10.69
N GLU A 61 2.73 -5.00 -10.77
CA GLU A 61 2.79 -4.26 -12.03
C GLU A 61 4.22 -3.89 -12.43
N LEU A 62 5.13 -3.72 -11.46
CA LEU A 62 6.52 -3.32 -11.70
C LEU A 62 7.53 -4.44 -11.38
N GLY A 63 7.08 -5.62 -10.94
CA GLY A 63 7.97 -6.69 -10.51
C GLY A 63 8.78 -6.36 -9.25
N ALA A 64 8.30 -5.43 -8.41
CA ALA A 64 8.98 -5.07 -7.18
C ALA A 64 8.95 -6.22 -6.16
N LEU A 65 10.01 -6.38 -5.38
CA LEU A 65 10.02 -7.27 -4.22
C LEU A 65 9.26 -6.61 -3.08
N TYR A 66 8.16 -7.21 -2.66
CA TYR A 66 7.39 -6.74 -1.51
C TYR A 66 7.79 -7.48 -0.24
N LEU A 67 8.12 -6.72 0.80
CA LEU A 67 8.38 -7.20 2.15
C LEU A 67 7.26 -6.69 3.08
N PRO A 68 6.52 -7.57 3.78
CA PRO A 68 5.41 -7.16 4.64
C PRO A 68 5.85 -6.44 5.92
N ASP A 69 7.12 -6.55 6.29
CA ASP A 69 7.71 -5.92 7.46
C ASP A 69 9.23 -5.70 7.25
N PRO A 70 9.87 -4.82 8.03
CA PRO A 70 11.29 -4.50 7.89
C PRO A 70 12.26 -5.65 8.19
N SER A 71 11.82 -6.72 8.85
CA SER A 71 12.66 -7.89 9.15
C SER A 71 12.63 -8.96 8.05
N GLY A 72 11.85 -8.73 6.99
CA GLY A 72 11.77 -9.61 5.84
C GLY A 72 13.12 -9.85 5.17
N LYS A 73 13.35 -11.08 4.72
CA LYS A 73 14.56 -11.45 3.99
C LYS A 73 14.61 -10.70 2.65
N MET A 74 15.65 -9.89 2.46
CA MET A 74 15.90 -9.18 1.21
C MET A 74 16.50 -10.12 0.16
N GLU A 75 16.04 -9.98 -1.08
CA GLU A 75 16.57 -10.65 -2.25
C GLU A 75 16.78 -9.62 -3.37
N LYS A 76 17.64 -9.94 -4.35
CA LYS A 76 17.96 -8.99 -5.41
C LYS A 76 16.72 -8.67 -6.24
N ALA A 77 16.40 -7.38 -6.37
CA ALA A 77 15.29 -6.88 -7.16
C ALA A 77 15.62 -5.49 -7.73
N GLU A 78 14.89 -5.03 -8.74
CA GLU A 78 15.06 -3.64 -9.21
C GLU A 78 14.51 -2.64 -8.19
N ILE A 79 13.35 -2.98 -7.62
CA ILE A 79 12.63 -2.17 -6.63
C ILE A 79 12.30 -3.05 -5.44
N ILE A 80 12.56 -2.56 -4.22
CA ILE A 80 12.07 -3.18 -2.97
C ILE A 80 11.02 -2.26 -2.37
N VAL A 81 9.87 -2.83 -1.98
CA VAL A 81 8.82 -2.16 -1.21
C VAL A 81 8.78 -2.80 0.17
N ILE A 82 8.92 -2.00 1.23
CA ILE A 82 8.91 -2.48 2.62
C ILE A 82 7.72 -1.86 3.34
N ASP A 83 6.79 -2.70 3.78
CA ASP A 83 5.63 -2.30 4.56
C ASP A 83 5.94 -2.21 6.06
N ASP A 84 5.07 -1.51 6.79
CA ASP A 84 5.21 -1.20 8.22
C ASP A 84 6.59 -0.65 8.60
N ALA A 85 7.16 0.19 7.72
CA ALA A 85 8.49 0.75 7.90
C ALA A 85 8.52 1.82 9.01
N PRO A 86 9.63 1.92 9.75
CA PRO A 86 9.82 2.99 10.73
C PRO A 86 9.85 4.36 10.02
N PHE A 87 9.35 5.38 10.70
CA PHE A 87 9.33 6.76 10.22
C PHE A 87 10.41 7.66 10.84
N THR A 88 11.14 7.16 11.85
CA THR A 88 12.23 7.93 12.45
C THR A 88 13.42 8.00 11.49
N ARG A 89 14.00 9.19 11.34
CA ARG A 89 15.10 9.44 10.40
C ARG A 89 16.24 8.42 10.50
N MET A 90 16.64 8.06 11.72
CA MET A 90 17.76 7.15 11.95
C MET A 90 17.42 5.73 11.50
N GLN A 91 16.27 5.19 11.93
CA GLN A 91 15.87 3.82 11.59
C GLN A 91 15.60 3.67 10.09
N SER A 92 14.93 4.64 9.47
CA SER A 92 14.66 4.61 8.03
C SER A 92 15.95 4.67 7.21
N ARG A 93 16.97 5.44 7.64
CA ARG A 93 18.27 5.50 6.95
C ARG A 93 19.03 4.18 6.98
N ILE A 94 19.02 3.49 8.13
CA ILE A 94 19.61 2.16 8.27
C ILE A 94 18.90 1.21 7.30
N LEU A 95 17.57 1.17 7.35
CA LEU A 95 16.77 0.30 6.49
C LEU A 95 16.96 0.59 4.99
N TYR A 96 17.04 1.87 4.59
CA TYR A 96 17.41 2.23 3.22
C TYR A 96 18.81 1.75 2.85
N GLY A 97 19.78 1.91 3.75
CA GLY A 97 21.16 1.49 3.52
C GLY A 97 21.24 0.00 3.22
N GLU A 98 20.63 -0.82 4.07
CA GLU A 98 20.57 -2.27 3.93
C GLU A 98 19.84 -2.68 2.64
N ALA A 99 18.64 -2.14 2.39
CA ALA A 99 17.84 -2.51 1.23
C ALA A 99 18.47 -2.10 -0.11
N LEU A 100 19.21 -1.00 -0.15
CA LEU A 100 19.90 -0.54 -1.37
C LEU A 100 21.11 -1.40 -1.74
N GLU A 101 21.55 -2.33 -0.90
CA GLU A 101 22.51 -3.36 -1.29
C GLU A 101 21.88 -4.42 -2.22
N TYR A 102 20.54 -4.54 -2.19
CA TYR A 102 19.77 -5.55 -2.93
C TYR A 102 18.93 -4.96 -4.06
N ALA A 103 18.76 -3.63 -4.13
CA ALA A 103 17.94 -2.98 -5.12
C ALA A 103 18.43 -1.60 -5.56
N ASN A 104 17.97 -1.16 -6.74
CA ASN A 104 18.26 0.17 -7.26
C ASN A 104 17.40 1.24 -6.57
N SER A 105 16.17 0.89 -6.21
CA SER A 105 15.20 1.78 -5.58
C SER A 105 14.46 1.10 -4.45
N VAL A 106 14.22 1.82 -3.36
CA VAL A 106 13.52 1.34 -2.17
C VAL A 106 12.37 2.28 -1.84
N ILE A 107 11.19 1.70 -1.65
CA ILE A 107 9.98 2.40 -1.23
C ILE A 107 9.61 1.93 0.18
N LEU A 108 9.70 2.82 1.16
CA LEU A 108 9.24 2.54 2.53
C LEU A 108 7.78 2.98 2.69
N LEU A 109 6.92 2.09 3.17
CA LEU A 109 5.54 2.40 3.53
C LEU A 109 5.47 2.68 5.04
N SER A 110 5.09 3.89 5.44
CA SER A 110 5.08 4.29 6.84
C SER A 110 3.78 4.99 7.23
N ARG A 111 3.52 5.11 8.54
CA ARG A 111 2.35 5.84 9.04
C ARG A 111 2.54 7.35 8.98
N GLU A 112 3.78 7.79 9.18
CA GLU A 112 4.18 9.19 9.22
C GLU A 112 5.26 9.46 8.17
N PRO A 113 5.40 10.72 7.70
CA PRO A 113 6.48 11.08 6.79
C PRO A 113 7.84 10.87 7.46
N ILE A 114 8.78 10.27 6.74
CA ILE A 114 10.16 10.13 7.22
C ILE A 114 10.83 11.50 7.23
N ASN A 115 11.31 11.98 8.38
CA ASN A 115 11.97 13.28 8.48
C ASN A 115 13.39 13.28 7.85
N ASP A 116 13.47 13.22 6.52
CA ASP A 116 14.69 13.25 5.73
C ASP A 116 14.45 13.88 4.35
N HIS A 117 15.54 14.21 3.64
CA HIS A 117 15.46 14.79 2.30
C HIS A 117 15.35 13.69 1.24
N ILE A 118 14.16 13.09 1.16
CA ILE A 118 13.84 12.00 0.22
C ILE A 118 12.55 12.31 -0.54
N VAL A 119 12.26 11.53 -1.58
CA VAL A 119 10.97 11.64 -2.29
C VAL A 119 9.87 11.11 -1.39
N GLN A 120 8.82 11.90 -1.18
CA GLN A 120 7.70 11.55 -0.31
C GLN A 120 6.37 11.68 -1.06
N VAL A 121 5.49 10.72 -0.81
CA VAL A 121 4.14 10.68 -1.35
C VAL A 121 3.19 10.44 -0.19
N GLN A 122 2.28 11.39 0.03
CA GLN A 122 1.22 11.22 1.02
C GLN A 122 0.04 10.50 0.38
N LEU A 123 -0.52 9.53 1.10
CA LEU A 123 -1.80 8.92 0.81
C LEU A 123 -2.79 9.31 1.90
N SER A 124 -3.90 9.91 1.49
CA SER A 124 -5.04 10.25 2.34
C SER A 124 -6.32 9.72 1.71
N LEU A 125 -7.33 9.48 2.53
CA LEU A 125 -8.65 9.07 2.03
C LEU A 125 -9.48 10.29 1.70
N THR A 126 -10.09 10.24 0.52
CA THR A 126 -11.14 11.17 0.11
C THR A 126 -12.49 10.46 0.04
N ALA A 127 -13.57 11.24 -0.01
CA ALA A 127 -14.91 10.71 -0.23
C ALA A 127 -15.01 9.93 -1.56
N GLU A 128 -14.26 10.34 -2.58
CA GLU A 128 -14.20 9.64 -3.87
C GLU A 128 -13.54 8.26 -3.75
N ASP A 129 -12.46 8.15 -2.96
CA ASP A 129 -11.81 6.86 -2.72
C ASP A 129 -12.74 5.88 -2.01
N LEU A 130 -13.48 6.37 -1.01
CA LEU A 130 -14.47 5.56 -0.29
C LEU A 130 -15.59 5.07 -1.21
N ALA A 131 -16.12 5.96 -2.06
CA ALA A 131 -17.15 5.61 -3.03
C ALA A 131 -16.65 4.56 -4.04
N PHE A 132 -15.41 4.71 -4.54
CA PHE A 132 -14.80 3.77 -5.47
C PHE A 132 -14.63 2.37 -4.86
N VAL A 133 -14.13 2.30 -3.63
CA VAL A 133 -13.92 1.03 -2.92
C VAL A 133 -15.26 0.34 -2.63
N ALA A 134 -16.26 1.10 -2.20
CA ALA A 134 -17.61 0.57 -1.98
C ALA A 134 -18.19 -0.06 -3.26
N GLU A 135 -18.04 0.60 -4.41
CA GLU A 135 -18.49 0.07 -5.69
C GLU A 135 -17.72 -1.20 -6.09
N THR A 136 -16.40 -1.17 -5.91
CA THR A 136 -15.54 -2.31 -6.23
C THR A 136 -15.95 -3.55 -5.44
N ILE A 137 -16.17 -3.41 -4.13
CA ILE A 137 -16.58 -4.53 -3.27
C ILE A 137 -17.99 -5.02 -3.64
N ARG A 138 -18.93 -4.11 -3.97
CA ARG A 138 -20.27 -4.51 -4.45
C ARG A 138 -20.18 -5.42 -5.66
N GLY A 139 -19.28 -5.12 -6.60
CA GLY A 139 -18.99 -5.95 -7.77
C GLY A 139 -18.47 -7.35 -7.44
N PHE A 140 -17.90 -7.57 -6.25
CA PHE A 140 -17.34 -8.86 -5.84
C PHE A 140 -18.31 -9.79 -5.09
N GLY A 141 -19.44 -9.31 -4.54
CA GLY A 141 -20.28 -10.22 -3.75
C GLY A 141 -21.50 -9.72 -2.97
N GLY A 142 -22.05 -8.53 -3.24
CA GLY A 142 -23.39 -8.16 -2.71
C GLY A 142 -23.46 -6.86 -1.89
N PRO A 143 -24.60 -6.61 -1.19
CA PRO A 143 -24.87 -5.34 -0.53
C PRO A 143 -23.91 -5.07 0.61
N LEU A 144 -23.55 -3.80 0.75
CA LEU A 144 -22.44 -3.35 1.56
C LEU A 144 -22.89 -2.40 2.67
N ARG A 145 -22.34 -2.59 3.87
CA ARG A 145 -22.50 -1.66 4.99
C ARG A 145 -21.13 -1.11 5.42
N ALA A 146 -21.05 0.21 5.60
CA ALA A 146 -19.88 0.84 6.20
C ALA A 146 -19.77 0.48 7.69
N VAL A 147 -18.55 0.23 8.15
CA VAL A 147 -18.24 -0.08 9.54
C VAL A 147 -17.90 1.22 10.27
N THR A 148 -18.54 1.46 11.42
CA THR A 148 -18.34 2.68 12.23
C THR A 148 -17.01 2.69 12.99
N GLU A 149 -16.44 1.50 13.26
CA GLU A 149 -15.15 1.30 13.92
C GLU A 149 -14.34 0.26 13.13
N PRO A 150 -13.77 0.63 11.98
CA PRO A 150 -12.96 -0.29 11.20
C PRO A 150 -11.71 -0.69 11.99
N GLU A 151 -11.39 -1.98 12.04
CA GLU A 151 -10.11 -2.41 12.57
C GLU A 151 -8.97 -1.76 11.76
N PRO A 152 -7.96 -1.17 12.43
CA PRO A 152 -6.86 -0.51 11.74
C PRO A 152 -6.17 -1.44 10.74
N GLY A 153 -5.91 -0.94 9.54
CA GLY A 153 -4.96 -1.59 8.62
C GLY A 153 -5.39 -1.68 7.17
N PHE A 154 -6.68 -1.56 6.83
CA PHE A 154 -7.10 -1.68 5.43
C PHE A 154 -8.27 -0.76 5.09
N LEU A 155 -8.13 0.03 4.01
CA LEU A 155 -9.24 0.75 3.38
C LEU A 155 -10.40 -0.21 3.05
N TRP A 156 -10.02 -1.42 2.66
CA TRP A 156 -10.94 -2.50 2.37
C TRP A 156 -11.73 -2.98 3.61
N ASN A 157 -11.20 -2.81 4.83
CA ASN A 157 -11.90 -3.16 6.08
C ASN A 157 -12.96 -2.14 6.52
N TYR A 158 -13.07 -0.97 5.86
CA TYR A 158 -14.14 0.01 6.14
C TYR A 158 -15.55 -0.51 5.82
N PHE A 159 -15.63 -1.68 5.20
CA PHE A 159 -16.78 -2.18 4.48
C PHE A 159 -17.01 -3.66 4.82
N CYS A 160 -18.22 -4.03 5.24
CA CYS A 160 -18.60 -5.43 5.49
C CYS A 160 -19.71 -5.90 4.54
N ILE A 161 -19.57 -7.13 4.01
CA ILE A 161 -20.62 -7.76 3.19
C ILE A 161 -21.75 -8.20 4.11
N GLN A 162 -22.99 -7.81 3.79
CA GLN A 162 -24.17 -8.40 4.39
C GLN A 162 -24.58 -9.65 3.60
N VAL A 163 -24.65 -10.78 4.30
CA VAL A 163 -25.27 -12.00 3.75
C VAL A 163 -26.76 -11.91 4.08
N GLY A 164 -27.59 -11.80 3.04
CA GLY A 164 -29.05 -11.89 3.15
C GLY A 164 -29.51 -13.32 3.28
#